data_AF-A0A953F5I7-F1
#
_entry.id   AF-A0A953F5I7-F1
#
_cell.length_a   1.000
_cell.length_b   1.000
_cell.length_c   1.000
_cell.angle_alpha   90.00
_cell.angle_beta   90.00
_cell.angle_gamma   90.00
#
_symmetry.space_group_name_H-M   'P 1'
#
loop_
_entity.id
_entity.type
_entity.pdbx_description
1 polymer ?
#
loop_
_entity_poly.entity_id
_entity_poly.type
_entity_poly.pdbx_seq_one_letter_code
_entity_poly.pdbx_strand_id
1 'polypeptide(L)'
;MRIYLTYCSANKRSDSQMLPARERYISQRILHVEKSAQHEGFPLYIFSGEFGMIAASDNVPWYDHLLQENEVEHMVEKMEKQIPKETTSIVFFSSSPEIDTQLLPYHRVIEKVCMKRSISLEIRIMDFPD
;
A
#
# COMPACT_ATOMS: atom_id res chain seq x y z
N MET A 1 6.08 7.68 14.67
CA MET A 1 5.67 8.37 13.42
C MET A 1 4.41 7.73 12.88
N ARG A 2 3.46 8.53 12.40
CA ARG A 2 2.28 8.05 11.66
C ARG A 2 2.60 8.05 10.17
N ILE A 3 2.17 7.01 9.46
CA ILE A 3 2.31 6.92 8.00
C ILE A 3 0.96 6.61 7.35
N TYR A 4 0.79 7.08 6.11
CA TYR A 4 -0.38 6.76 5.28
C TYR A 4 0.02 5.64 4.31
N LEU A 5 -0.85 4.65 4.16
CA LEU A 5 -0.63 3.50 3.30
C LEU A 5 -1.88 3.26 2.45
N THR A 6 -1.70 2.99 1.17
CA THR A 6 -2.78 2.46 0.31
C THR A 6 -2.24 1.37 -0.58
N TYR A 7 -3.08 0.53 -1.17
CA TYR A 7 -2.65 -0.55 -2.06
C TYR A 7 -2.42 -0.05 -3.49
N CYS A 8 -1.57 -0.77 -4.24
CA CYS A 8 -1.25 -0.46 -5.63
C CYS A 8 -2.48 -0.54 -6.56
N SER A 9 -2.32 -0.10 -7.81
CA SER A 9 -3.38 -0.20 -8.83
C SER A 9 -3.12 -1.35 -9.80
N ALA A 10 -4.17 -2.07 -10.20
CA ALA A 10 -4.11 -2.99 -11.34
C ALA A 10 -3.77 -2.22 -12.63
N ASN A 11 -4.37 -1.04 -12.81
CA ASN A 11 -4.11 -0.15 -13.93
C ASN A 11 -2.77 0.58 -13.75
N LYS A 12 -1.85 0.38 -14.69
CA LYS A 12 -0.48 0.89 -14.64
C LYS A 12 -0.07 1.41 -16.00
N ARG A 13 0.78 2.44 -16.02
CA ARG A 13 1.52 2.82 -17.22
C ARG A 13 2.42 1.65 -17.64
N SER A 14 2.30 1.19 -18.89
CA SER A 14 2.99 0.01 -19.43
C SER A 14 4.32 0.32 -20.11
N ASP A 15 4.78 1.57 -20.06
CA ASP A 15 6.12 1.92 -20.54
C ASP A 15 7.22 1.21 -19.73
N SER A 16 8.31 0.87 -20.42
CA SER A 16 9.43 0.10 -19.86
C SER A 16 10.37 0.93 -18.98
N GLN A 17 10.17 2.24 -18.91
CA GLN A 17 10.98 3.13 -18.07
C GLN A 17 10.70 2.84 -16.60
N MET A 18 11.63 3.15 -15.72
CA MET A 18 11.34 3.18 -14.28
C MET A 18 10.57 4.47 -13.97
N LEU A 19 9.47 4.40 -13.23
CA LEU A 19 8.65 5.56 -12.89
C LEU A 19 8.40 5.61 -11.38
N PRO A 20 8.27 6.81 -10.77
CA PRO A 20 7.80 6.92 -9.40
C PRO A 20 6.49 6.14 -9.22
N ALA A 21 6.33 5.45 -8.11
CA ALA A 21 5.17 4.61 -7.84
C ALA A 21 3.84 5.36 -8.06
N ARG A 22 3.75 6.62 -7.62
CA ARG A 22 2.58 7.49 -7.84
C ARG A 22 2.27 7.79 -9.32
N GLU A 23 3.27 7.69 -10.20
CA GLU A 23 3.11 7.89 -11.65
C GLU A 23 2.91 6.56 -12.38
N ARG A 24 3.50 5.46 -11.87
CA ARG A 24 3.31 4.11 -12.40
C ARG A 24 1.85 3.68 -12.26
N TYR A 25 1.28 3.83 -11.08
CA TYR A 25 -0.08 3.37 -10.78
C TYR A 25 -1.10 4.44 -11.19
N ILE A 26 -1.98 4.10 -12.12
CA ILE A 26 -3.07 4.99 -12.54
C ILE A 26 -4.24 4.74 -11.59
N SER A 27 -4.45 5.64 -10.62
CA SER A 27 -5.46 5.48 -9.57
C SER A 27 -5.82 6.83 -8.94
N GLN A 28 -7.13 7.13 -8.84
CA GLN A 28 -7.62 8.31 -8.14
C GLN A 28 -7.50 8.15 -6.63
N ARG A 29 -7.61 6.92 -6.10
CA ARG A 29 -7.31 6.59 -4.70
C ARG A 29 -5.92 7.04 -4.30
N ILE A 30 -4.87 6.66 -5.05
CA ILE A 30 -3.49 7.04 -4.71
C ILE A 30 -3.33 8.55 -4.71
N LEU A 31 -3.89 9.26 -5.70
CA LEU A 31 -3.87 10.73 -5.75
C LEU A 31 -4.62 11.37 -4.57
N HIS A 32 -5.77 10.81 -4.18
CA HIS A 32 -6.56 11.30 -3.06
C HIS A 32 -5.79 11.15 -1.74
N VAL A 33 -5.24 9.95 -1.49
CA VAL A 33 -4.47 9.67 -0.28
C VAL A 33 -3.18 10.49 -0.25
N GLU A 34 -2.52 10.72 -1.39
CA GLU A 34 -1.34 11.59 -1.46
C GLU A 34 -1.67 13.02 -1.03
N LYS A 35 -2.77 13.59 -1.53
CA LYS A 35 -3.22 14.93 -1.12
C LYS A 35 -3.52 15.01 0.37
N SER A 36 -4.20 14.01 0.93
CA SER A 36 -4.49 13.94 2.37
C SER A 36 -3.21 13.81 3.20
N ALA A 37 -2.29 12.94 2.79
CA ALA A 37 -1.00 12.75 3.45
C ALA A 37 -0.17 14.05 3.44
N GLN A 38 -0.10 14.74 2.30
CA GLN A 38 0.58 16.03 2.17
C GLN A 38 -0.05 17.11 3.04
N HIS A 39 -1.39 17.20 3.07
CA HIS A 39 -2.10 18.17 3.89
C HIS A 39 -1.84 17.99 5.39
N GLU A 40 -1.78 16.74 5.85
CA GLU A 40 -1.55 16.39 7.26
C GLU A 40 -0.07 16.26 7.64
N GLY A 41 0.85 16.36 6.67
CA GLY A 41 2.29 16.24 6.90
C GLY A 41 2.77 14.81 7.21
N PHE A 42 2.04 13.79 6.76
CA PHE A 42 2.43 12.39 6.91
C PHE A 42 3.04 11.84 5.61
N PRO A 43 4.03 10.93 5.69
CA PRO A 43 4.56 10.26 4.51
C PRO A 43 3.52 9.28 3.94
N LEU A 44 3.46 9.22 2.60
CA LEU A 44 2.65 8.24 1.86
C LEU A 44 3.51 7.08 1.36
N TYR A 45 3.05 5.87 1.66
CA TYR A 45 3.54 4.64 1.10
C TYR A 45 2.44 3.93 0.29
N ILE A 46 2.88 3.11 -0.66
CA ILE A 46 2.03 2.26 -1.48
C ILE A 46 2.40 0.81 -1.18
N PHE A 47 1.40 0.00 -0.87
CA PHE A 47 1.52 -1.44 -0.71
C PHE A 47 1.36 -2.11 -2.07
N SER A 48 2.49 -2.47 -2.66
CA SER A 48 2.60 -3.30 -3.87
C SER A 48 2.57 -4.78 -3.50
N GLY A 49 1.74 -5.56 -4.18
CA GLY A 49 1.76 -7.02 -4.05
C GLY A 49 3.09 -7.67 -4.45
N GLU A 50 3.92 -6.98 -5.25
CA GLU A 50 5.25 -7.45 -5.67
C GLU A 50 6.33 -6.91 -4.73
N PHE A 51 6.33 -5.59 -4.49
CA PHE A 51 7.44 -4.90 -3.83
C PHE A 51 7.24 -4.71 -2.31
N GLY A 52 6.07 -5.03 -1.76
CA GLY A 52 5.73 -4.72 -0.38
C GLY A 52 5.46 -3.23 -0.20
N MET A 53 6.03 -2.64 0.85
CA MET A 53 5.84 -1.21 1.14
C MET A 53 6.91 -0.37 0.42
N ILE A 54 6.46 0.50 -0.49
CA ILE A 54 7.32 1.43 -1.23
C ILE A 54 6.84 2.86 -1.03
N ALA A 55 7.74 3.84 -1.05
CA ALA A 55 7.35 5.24 -1.01
C ALA A 55 6.67 5.63 -2.34
N ALA A 56 5.75 6.59 -2.30
CA ALA A 56 5.09 7.09 -3.50
C ALA A 56 6.08 7.66 -4.55
N SER A 57 7.26 8.09 -4.09
CA SER A 57 8.37 8.60 -4.92
C SER A 57 9.33 7.53 -5.44
N ASP A 58 9.24 6.29 -4.96
CA ASP A 58 10.19 5.24 -5.36
C ASP A 58 9.97 4.85 -6.82
N ASN A 59 11.05 4.77 -7.57
CA ASN A 59 11.00 4.33 -8.97
C ASN A 59 10.77 2.82 -9.05
N VAL A 60 9.71 2.41 -9.75
CA VAL A 60 9.34 1.00 -9.95
C VAL A 60 9.20 0.66 -11.45
N PRO A 61 9.58 -0.57 -11.87
CA PRO A 61 9.35 -1.03 -13.23
C PRO A 61 7.86 -1.32 -13.45
N TRP A 62 7.48 -1.56 -14.70
CA TRP A 62 6.19 -2.19 -14.97
C TRP A 62 6.23 -3.66 -14.55
N TYR A 63 5.12 -4.14 -13.98
CA TYR A 63 4.90 -5.53 -13.60
C TYR A 63 3.40 -5.83 -13.55
N ASP A 64 3.06 -7.11 -13.69
CA ASP A 64 1.69 -7.60 -13.55
C ASP A 64 1.64 -8.70 -12.49
N HIS A 65 1.45 -8.27 -11.24
CA HIS A 65 1.38 -9.16 -10.10
C HIS A 65 0.34 -8.67 -9.10
N LEU A 66 -0.55 -9.58 -8.73
CA LEU A 66 -1.55 -9.43 -7.69
C LEU A 66 -1.16 -10.37 -6.54
N LEU A 67 -1.05 -9.82 -5.33
CA LEU A 67 -0.72 -10.60 -4.14
C LEU A 67 -1.71 -11.74 -3.92
N GLN A 68 -1.21 -12.97 -3.84
CA GLN A 68 -2.01 -14.16 -3.56
C GLN A 68 -1.94 -14.56 -2.09
N GLU A 69 -2.91 -15.36 -1.65
CA GLU A 69 -3.01 -15.78 -0.25
C GLU A 69 -1.78 -16.59 0.22
N ASN A 70 -1.22 -17.43 -0.65
CA ASN A 70 -0.03 -18.22 -0.35
C ASN A 70 1.25 -17.38 -0.22
N GLU A 71 1.19 -16.09 -0.58
CA GLU A 71 2.32 -15.16 -0.51
C GLU A 71 2.26 -14.26 0.73
N VAL A 72 1.16 -14.30 1.50
CA VAL A 72 0.92 -13.45 2.67
C VAL A 72 2.07 -13.53 3.67
N GLU A 73 2.52 -14.72 4.06
CA GLU A 73 3.59 -14.87 5.07
C GLU A 73 4.91 -14.28 4.58
N HIS A 74 5.28 -14.52 3.32
CA HIS A 74 6.47 -13.93 2.73
C HIS A 74 6.39 -12.41 2.69
N MET A 75 5.22 -11.88 2.32
CA MET A 75 4.99 -10.44 2.26
C MET A 75 5.01 -9.79 3.65
N VAL A 76 4.50 -10.46 4.68
CA VAL A 76 4.60 -10.02 6.08
C VAL A 76 6.06 -9.85 6.47
N GLU A 77 6.91 -10.84 6.22
CA GLU A 77 8.35 -10.75 6.54
C GLU A 77 9.06 -9.62 5.79
N LYS A 78 8.67 -9.39 4.53
CA LYS A 78 9.20 -8.32 3.69
C LYS A 78 8.81 -6.95 4.22
N MET A 79 7.52 -6.72 4.46
CA MET A 79 7.00 -5.44 4.98
C MET A 79 7.48 -5.15 6.40
N GLU A 80 7.64 -6.18 7.25
CA GLU A 80 8.19 -6.02 8.60
C GLU A 80 9.55 -5.33 8.59
N LYS A 81 10.40 -5.68 7.62
CA LYS A 81 11.74 -5.10 7.40
C LYS A 81 11.71 -3.72 6.74
N GLN A 82 10.71 -3.45 5.89
CA GLN A 82 10.59 -2.20 5.13
C GLN A 82 9.96 -1.06 5.94
N ILE A 83 9.07 -1.36 6.88
CA ILE A 83 8.43 -0.33 7.70
C ILE A 83 9.51 0.39 8.54
N PRO A 84 9.56 1.74 8.55
CA PRO A 84 10.48 2.49 9.38
C PRO A 84 10.39 2.09 10.86
N LYS A 85 11.52 2.05 11.57
CA LYS A 85 11.58 1.59 12.97
C LYS A 85 10.76 2.46 13.91
N GLU A 86 10.71 3.75 13.59
CA GLU A 86 9.99 4.80 14.30
C GLU A 86 8.49 4.83 14.01
N THR A 87 7.96 3.98 13.13
CA THR A 87 6.51 3.92 12.84
C THR A 87 5.75 3.41 14.06
N THR A 88 4.77 4.19 14.51
CA THR A 88 3.91 3.91 15.68
C THR A 88 2.44 3.75 15.30
N SER A 89 2.03 4.29 14.15
CA SER A 89 0.68 4.08 13.61
C SER A 89 0.66 4.09 12.09
N ILE A 90 -0.25 3.30 11.51
CA ILE A 90 -0.53 3.24 10.08
C ILE A 90 -2.01 3.50 9.87
N VAL A 91 -2.32 4.43 8.95
CA VAL A 91 -3.66 4.59 8.40
C VAL A 91 -3.68 3.92 7.03
N PHE A 92 -4.38 2.81 6.91
CA PHE A 92 -4.50 2.05 5.67
C PHE A 92 -5.80 2.40 4.95
N PHE A 93 -5.67 3.00 3.78
CA PHE A 93 -6.78 3.39 2.92
C PHE A 93 -7.05 2.30 1.89
N SER A 94 -8.25 1.72 1.95
CA SER A 94 -8.63 0.58 1.12
C SER A 94 -10.08 0.70 0.63
N SER A 95 -10.40 0.08 -0.52
CA SER A 95 -11.78 -0.30 -0.82
C SER A 95 -12.21 -1.46 0.09
N SER A 96 -13.52 -1.70 0.20
CA SER A 96 -14.04 -2.79 1.05
C SER A 96 -13.64 -4.16 0.49
N PRO A 97 -12.99 -5.04 1.30
CA PRO A 97 -12.72 -6.41 0.89
C PRO A 97 -13.98 -7.27 0.76
N GLU A 98 -15.13 -6.81 1.25
CA GLU A 98 -16.43 -7.44 0.99
C GLU A 98 -16.89 -7.26 -0.45
N ILE A 99 -16.45 -6.17 -1.10
CA ILE A 99 -16.76 -5.84 -2.50
C ILE A 99 -15.66 -6.42 -3.42
N ASP A 100 -14.39 -6.23 -3.05
CA ASP A 100 -13.24 -6.77 -3.80
C ASP A 100 -12.43 -7.73 -2.93
N THR A 101 -12.72 -9.02 -3.08
CA THR A 101 -12.07 -10.09 -2.31
C THR A 101 -10.58 -10.24 -2.62
N GLN A 102 -10.09 -9.67 -3.73
CA GLN A 102 -8.65 -9.66 -4.05
C GLN A 102 -7.85 -8.78 -3.09
N LEU A 103 -8.51 -7.95 -2.28
CA LEU A 103 -7.88 -7.14 -1.24
C LEU A 103 -7.66 -7.92 0.06
N LEU A 104 -8.29 -9.09 0.25
CA LEU A 104 -8.14 -9.89 1.47
C LEU A 104 -6.68 -10.19 1.83
N PRO A 105 -5.80 -10.60 0.89
CA PRO A 105 -4.39 -10.81 1.20
C PRO A 105 -3.68 -9.55 1.71
N TYR A 106 -4.01 -8.37 1.15
CA TYR A 106 -3.42 -7.10 1.58
C TYR A 106 -3.85 -6.72 3.00
N HIS A 107 -5.14 -6.88 3.33
CA HIS A 107 -5.65 -6.66 4.69
C HIS A 107 -4.97 -7.60 5.69
N ARG A 108 -4.86 -8.89 5.36
CA ARG A 108 -4.18 -9.87 6.21
C ARG A 108 -2.71 -9.54 6.45
N VAL A 109 -1.99 -9.10 5.43
CA VAL A 109 -0.58 -8.69 5.58
C VAL A 109 -0.48 -7.49 6.53
N ILE A 110 -1.24 -6.42 6.30
CA ILE A 110 -1.08 -5.20 7.11
C ILE A 110 -1.49 -5.43 8.57
N GLU A 111 -2.55 -6.21 8.81
CA GLU A 111 -2.96 -6.63 10.16
C GLU A 111 -1.85 -7.42 10.87
N LYS A 112 -1.30 -8.45 10.20
CA LYS A 112 -0.23 -9.29 10.76
C LYS A 112 1.04 -8.48 11.06
N VAL A 113 1.47 -7.62 10.14
CA VAL A 113 2.69 -6.81 10.32
C VAL A 113 2.49 -5.79 11.46
N CYS A 114 1.34 -5.12 11.51
CA CYS A 114 1.04 -4.18 12.59
C CYS A 114 1.00 -4.88 13.94
N MET A 115 0.39 -6.06 14.02
CA MET A 115 0.36 -6.87 15.24
C MET A 115 1.77 -7.27 15.68
N LYS A 116 2.59 -7.84 14.78
CA LYS A 116 3.98 -8.25 15.09
C LYS A 116 4.83 -7.10 15.62
N ARG A 117 4.64 -5.90 15.07
CA ARG A 117 5.41 -4.71 15.44
C ARG A 117 4.77 -3.83 16.50
N SER A 118 3.62 -4.22 17.05
CA SER A 118 2.85 -3.42 18.00
C SER A 118 2.56 -2.00 17.48
N ILE A 119 2.23 -1.89 16.19
CA ILE A 119 1.85 -0.66 15.50
C ILE A 119 0.32 -0.52 15.54
N SER A 120 -0.18 0.66 15.88
CA SER A 120 -1.61 0.95 15.80
C SER A 120 -2.07 1.00 14.34
N LEU A 121 -3.08 0.20 13.99
CA LEU A 121 -3.65 0.14 12.65
C LEU A 121 -5.04 0.77 12.65
N GLU A 122 -5.25 1.74 11.76
CA GLU A 122 -6.56 2.29 11.42
C GLU A 122 -6.84 1.94 9.94
N ILE A 123 -7.93 1.21 9.68
CA ILE A 123 -8.36 0.91 8.31
C ILE A 123 -9.47 1.88 7.93
N ARG A 124 -9.24 2.69 6.89
CA ARG A 124 -10.24 3.60 6.32
C ARG A 124 -10.78 2.99 5.03
N ILE A 125 -12.00 2.46 5.11
CA ILE A 125 -12.74 2.02 3.94
C ILE A 125 -13.34 3.23 3.24
N MET A 126 -13.09 3.37 1.94
CA MET A 126 -13.63 4.43 1.12
C MET A 126 -14.04 3.89 -0.25
N ASP A 127 -15.09 4.48 -0.83
CA ASP A 127 -15.47 4.20 -2.21
C ASP A 127 -14.61 5.05 -3.14
N PHE A 128 -13.68 4.38 -3.82
CA PHE A 128 -12.88 4.98 -4.87
C PHE A 128 -13.49 4.61 -6.23
N PRO A 129 -13.57 5.56 -7.18
CA PRO A 129 -14.15 5.30 -8.50
C PRO A 129 -13.26 4.41 -9.41
N ASP A 130 -12.08 4.02 -8.93
CA ASP A 130 -11.06 3.22 -9.62
C ASP A 130 -11.36 1.71 -9.66
#